data_AF-A0A6G1A834-F1
#
_entry.id   AF-A0A6G1A834-F1
#
_cell.length_a   1.000
_cell.length_b   1.000
_cell.length_c   1.000
_cell.angle_alpha   90.00
_cell.angle_beta   90.00
_cell.angle_gamma   90.00
#
_symmetry.space_group_name_H-M   'P 1'
#
loop_
_entity.id
_entity.type
_entity.pdbx_description
1 polymer ?
#
loop_
_entity_poly.entity_id
_entity_poly.type
_entity_poly.pdbx_seq_one_letter_code
_entity_poly.pdbx_strand_id
1 'polypeptide(L)'
;VTFSDVVSATEPCKPCTECVGLQSMSAPCVEADDAVCRCAYGYYQDETTGRCEACRVCEAGSGLVFSCQDRQNTVCEECPDGTYSDEANHVDPCLPCTVCEDTERQLRECTRWADAECEEIPGRWITRSTPSEGSDSTAPSTEEPELPPEQDLIASTVADVGTTVMGSSQPVVTRGTADNLIPVYCSILAAVVVGLVAYIAFKR
;
A
#
# COMPACT_ATOMS: atom_id res chain seq x y z
N VAL A 1 -32.53 11.60 -21.17
CA VAL A 1 -31.33 11.61 -22.03
C VAL A 1 -31.52 10.60 -23.15
N THR A 2 -30.85 10.79 -24.29
CA THR A 2 -31.05 10.01 -25.52
C THR A 2 -29.75 9.87 -26.31
N PHE A 3 -29.58 8.77 -27.05
CA PHE A 3 -28.41 8.47 -27.89
C PHE A 3 -28.81 7.99 -29.30
N SER A 4 -27.86 7.93 -30.23
CA SER A 4 -28.00 7.22 -31.50
C SER A 4 -26.69 6.54 -31.92
N ASP A 5 -26.71 5.21 -31.92
CA ASP A 5 -25.69 4.31 -32.48
C ASP A 5 -25.56 4.37 -34.00
N VAL A 6 -26.45 5.13 -34.67
CA VAL A 6 -26.44 5.36 -36.12
C VAL A 6 -26.28 6.85 -36.42
N VAL A 7 -25.30 7.19 -37.27
CA VAL A 7 -25.07 8.56 -37.74
C VAL A 7 -26.12 8.91 -38.81
N SER A 8 -27.21 9.55 -38.38
CA SER A 8 -28.38 9.81 -39.20
C SER A 8 -28.99 11.18 -38.89
N ALA A 9 -29.45 11.88 -39.92
CA ALA A 9 -30.10 13.19 -39.78
C ALA A 9 -31.64 13.11 -39.66
N THR A 10 -32.20 11.89 -39.73
CA THR A 10 -33.65 11.65 -39.82
C THR A 10 -34.17 10.56 -38.90
N GLU A 11 -33.31 9.69 -38.37
CA GLU A 11 -33.73 8.67 -37.41
C GLU A 11 -33.86 9.27 -36.00
N PRO A 12 -34.87 8.86 -35.20
CA PRO A 12 -35.07 9.38 -33.86
C PRO A 12 -34.08 8.76 -32.87
N CYS A 13 -33.47 9.59 -32.03
CA CYS A 13 -32.61 9.13 -30.94
C CYS A 13 -33.38 8.21 -29.97
N LYS A 14 -32.72 7.14 -29.54
CA LYS A 14 -33.22 6.16 -28.55
C LYS A 14 -33.14 6.77 -27.14
N PRO A 15 -34.08 6.48 -26.21
CA PRO A 15 -33.88 6.80 -24.81
C PRO A 15 -32.71 5.99 -24.25
N CYS A 16 -31.87 6.60 -23.41
CA CYS A 16 -30.79 5.87 -22.75
C CYS A 16 -31.33 4.82 -21.78
N THR A 17 -30.60 3.71 -21.63
CA THR A 17 -30.80 2.73 -20.57
C THR A 17 -30.53 3.35 -19.19
N GLU A 18 -31.37 3.02 -18.21
CA GLU A 18 -31.20 3.45 -16.81
C GLU A 18 -30.72 2.28 -15.95
N CYS A 19 -29.55 2.41 -15.33
CA CYS A 19 -28.97 1.36 -14.48
C CYS A 19 -29.66 1.35 -13.12
N VAL A 20 -30.56 0.38 -12.92
CA VAL A 20 -31.40 0.25 -11.71
C VAL A 20 -31.16 -1.05 -10.95
N GLY A 21 -31.47 -1.03 -9.65
CA GLY A 21 -31.33 -2.17 -8.75
C GLY A 21 -29.88 -2.38 -8.30
N LEU A 22 -29.35 -3.59 -8.49
CA LEU A 22 -27.97 -3.97 -8.14
C LEU A 22 -26.96 -3.64 -9.25
N GLN A 23 -27.27 -2.65 -10.09
CA GLN A 23 -26.44 -2.25 -11.23
C GLN A 23 -25.97 -0.79 -11.11
N SER A 24 -24.72 -0.55 -11.50
CA SER A 24 -24.13 0.78 -11.65
C SER A 24 -23.76 1.07 -13.11
N MET A 25 -23.72 2.34 -13.46
CA MET A 25 -23.30 2.84 -14.77
C MET A 25 -21.78 2.79 -14.88
N SER A 26 -21.23 1.88 -15.68
CA SER A 26 -19.77 1.79 -15.93
C SER A 26 -19.29 2.70 -17.06
N ALA A 27 -20.18 3.07 -17.98
CA ALA A 27 -19.96 4.10 -18.98
C ALA A 27 -21.22 4.96 -19.11
N PRO A 28 -21.11 6.30 -19.18
CA PRO A 28 -22.26 7.18 -19.28
C PRO A 28 -22.89 7.15 -20.67
N CYS A 29 -24.20 7.34 -20.74
CA CYS A 29 -24.88 7.60 -22.01
C CYS A 29 -24.40 8.93 -22.60
N VAL A 30 -24.06 8.93 -23.88
CA VAL A 30 -23.62 10.09 -24.67
C VAL A 30 -24.44 10.17 -25.96
N GLU A 31 -24.17 11.13 -26.85
CA GLU A 31 -24.99 11.31 -28.05
C GLU A 31 -24.89 10.12 -29.04
N ALA A 32 -23.77 9.39 -29.03
CA ALA A 32 -23.51 8.26 -29.93
C ALA A 32 -23.71 6.87 -29.29
N ASP A 33 -23.59 6.75 -27.97
CA ASP A 33 -23.51 5.47 -27.25
C ASP A 33 -24.43 5.45 -26.03
N ASP A 34 -25.05 4.30 -25.76
CA ASP A 34 -25.91 4.11 -24.58
C ASP A 34 -25.10 4.00 -23.27
N ALA A 35 -25.76 4.18 -22.13
CA ALA A 35 -25.19 3.84 -20.83
C ALA A 35 -24.89 2.34 -20.75
N VAL A 36 -23.65 1.99 -20.43
CA VAL A 36 -23.28 0.60 -20.13
C VAL A 36 -23.50 0.34 -18.65
N CYS A 37 -24.49 -0.48 -18.33
CA CYS A 37 -24.73 -0.97 -16.98
C CYS A 37 -23.92 -2.24 -16.68
N ARG A 38 -23.42 -2.33 -15.45
CA ARG A 38 -22.78 -3.53 -14.87
C ARG A 38 -23.27 -3.73 -13.45
N CYS A 39 -22.95 -4.86 -12.83
CA CYS A 39 -23.23 -5.03 -11.41
C CYS A 39 -22.49 -3.98 -10.56
N ALA A 40 -23.12 -3.55 -9.46
CA ALA A 40 -22.56 -2.57 -8.56
C ALA A 40 -21.31 -3.11 -7.85
N TYR A 41 -20.46 -2.23 -7.31
CA TYR A 41 -19.31 -2.65 -6.50
C TYR A 41 -19.75 -3.55 -5.34
N GLY A 42 -19.05 -4.67 -5.14
CA GLY A 42 -19.48 -5.75 -4.24
C GLY A 42 -20.48 -6.74 -4.84
N TYR A 43 -20.74 -6.70 -6.16
CA TYR A 43 -21.58 -7.66 -6.89
C TYR A 43 -20.95 -8.11 -8.21
N TYR A 44 -21.15 -9.37 -8.58
CA TYR A 44 -20.78 -9.96 -9.89
C TYR A 44 -22.03 -10.43 -10.65
N GLN A 45 -21.99 -10.48 -11.98
CA GLN A 45 -23.01 -11.14 -12.78
C GLN A 45 -22.75 -12.65 -12.78
N ASP A 46 -23.61 -13.41 -12.11
CA ASP A 46 -23.60 -14.88 -12.21
C ASP A 46 -24.07 -15.32 -13.60
N GLU A 47 -23.32 -16.23 -14.22
CA GLU A 47 -23.62 -16.75 -15.55
C GLU A 47 -24.80 -17.74 -15.56
N THR A 48 -25.16 -18.35 -14.43
CA THR A 48 -26.23 -19.36 -14.37
C THR A 48 -27.62 -18.76 -14.21
N THR A 49 -27.74 -17.66 -13.47
CA THR A 49 -28.98 -16.91 -13.19
C THR A 49 -29.11 -15.66 -14.07
N GLY A 50 -27.99 -15.15 -14.61
CA GLY A 50 -27.91 -13.89 -15.34
C GLY A 50 -28.04 -12.64 -14.47
N ARG A 51 -27.96 -12.77 -13.14
CA ARG A 51 -28.25 -11.72 -12.16
C ARG A 51 -26.99 -11.22 -11.46
N CYS A 52 -27.07 -10.00 -10.91
CA CYS A 52 -26.07 -9.50 -10.00
C CYS A 52 -26.24 -10.17 -8.62
N GLU A 53 -25.26 -10.96 -8.23
CA GLU A 53 -25.16 -11.60 -6.92
C GLU A 53 -24.04 -10.97 -6.10
N ALA A 54 -24.15 -11.01 -4.78
CA ALA A 54 -23.14 -10.41 -3.90
C ALA A 54 -21.82 -11.18 -3.99
N CYS A 55 -20.71 -10.44 -4.08
CA CYS A 55 -19.36 -10.99 -4.00
C CYS A 55 -19.18 -11.76 -2.67
N ARG A 56 -18.60 -12.95 -2.75
CA ARG A 56 -18.25 -13.75 -1.58
C ARG A 56 -17.26 -12.98 -0.70
N VAL A 57 -17.47 -13.08 0.61
CA VAL A 57 -16.51 -12.63 1.62
C VAL A 57 -15.52 -13.76 1.93
N CYS A 58 -14.26 -13.39 2.06
CA CYS A 58 -13.20 -14.19 2.66
C CYS A 58 -13.27 -13.94 4.17
N GLU A 59 -13.56 -14.99 4.93
CA GLU A 59 -13.66 -14.94 6.40
C GLU A 59 -12.27 -15.00 7.04
N ALA A 60 -12.09 -14.33 8.18
CA ALA A 60 -10.85 -14.32 8.96
C ALA A 60 -10.21 -15.72 9.08
N GLY A 61 -8.91 -15.79 8.84
CA GLY A 61 -8.21 -17.05 8.50
C GLY A 61 -8.05 -17.29 7.00
N SER A 62 -8.66 -16.48 6.13
CA SER A 62 -8.72 -16.73 4.68
C SER A 62 -8.63 -15.41 3.91
N GLY A 63 -7.74 -15.33 2.93
CA GLY A 63 -7.51 -14.10 2.15
C GLY A 63 -7.88 -14.24 0.69
N LEU A 64 -7.88 -13.11 -0.01
CA LEU A 64 -8.18 -12.99 -1.43
C LEU A 64 -7.09 -13.59 -2.33
N VAL A 65 -7.51 -14.41 -3.31
CA VAL A 65 -6.67 -14.88 -4.44
C VAL A 65 -7.08 -14.19 -5.73
N PHE A 66 -8.38 -14.15 -6.02
CA PHE A 66 -8.93 -13.43 -7.17
C PHE A 66 -10.05 -12.49 -6.73
N SER A 67 -9.86 -11.21 -7.01
CA SER A 67 -10.85 -10.15 -6.79
C SER A 67 -12.16 -10.45 -7.51
N CYS A 68 -13.25 -10.01 -6.90
CA CYS A 68 -14.55 -10.03 -7.54
C CYS A 68 -14.55 -9.09 -8.77
N GLN A 69 -15.06 -9.57 -9.90
CA GLN A 69 -15.09 -8.87 -11.19
C GLN A 69 -16.49 -9.01 -11.83
N ASP A 70 -16.72 -8.33 -12.97
CA ASP A 70 -18.02 -8.28 -13.65
C ASP A 70 -18.74 -9.64 -13.79
N ARG A 71 -17.99 -10.74 -13.98
CA ARG A 71 -18.50 -12.13 -14.12
C ARG A 71 -17.71 -13.16 -13.30
N GLN A 72 -16.97 -12.73 -12.28
CA GLN A 72 -16.20 -13.62 -11.41
C GLN A 72 -16.49 -13.28 -9.96
N ASN A 73 -17.00 -14.26 -9.23
CA ASN A 73 -17.14 -14.17 -7.77
C ASN A 73 -15.74 -14.24 -7.11
N THR A 74 -15.59 -13.62 -5.94
CA THR A 74 -14.40 -13.63 -5.11
C THR A 74 -13.89 -15.06 -4.88
N VAL A 75 -12.60 -15.29 -5.14
CA VAL A 75 -11.93 -16.55 -4.78
C VAL A 75 -11.03 -16.30 -3.58
N CYS A 76 -11.27 -17.05 -2.51
CA CYS A 76 -10.52 -16.98 -1.25
C CYS A 76 -9.76 -18.28 -1.01
N GLU A 77 -8.58 -18.20 -0.41
CA GLU A 77 -7.82 -19.36 0.08
C GLU A 77 -7.53 -19.26 1.58
N GLU A 78 -7.21 -20.40 2.19
CA GLU A 78 -6.74 -20.49 3.57
C GLU A 78 -5.34 -19.91 3.70
N CYS A 79 -5.14 -18.96 4.63
CA CYS A 79 -3.85 -18.27 4.74
C CYS A 79 -2.72 -19.24 5.12
N PRO A 80 -1.63 -19.33 4.31
CA PRO A 80 -0.51 -20.21 4.57
C PRO A 80 0.32 -19.78 5.78
N ASP A 81 1.14 -20.70 6.29
CA ASP A 81 2.08 -20.47 7.39
C ASP A 81 2.92 -19.20 7.17
N GLY A 82 2.97 -18.31 8.17
CA GLY A 82 3.63 -17.01 8.06
C GLY A 82 2.74 -15.90 7.48
N THR A 83 1.43 -16.12 7.31
CA THR A 83 0.45 -15.09 6.93
C THR A 83 -0.83 -15.16 7.76
N TYR A 84 -1.60 -14.06 7.80
CA TYR A 84 -2.87 -13.95 8.51
C TYR A 84 -3.93 -13.12 7.77
N SER A 85 -5.18 -13.23 8.21
CA SER A 85 -6.30 -12.35 7.88
C SER A 85 -7.23 -12.31 9.10
N ASP A 86 -7.45 -11.13 9.66
CA ASP A 86 -8.23 -10.89 10.88
C ASP A 86 -9.60 -10.25 10.61
N GLU A 87 -9.76 -9.53 9.49
CA GLU A 87 -11.05 -9.02 9.02
C GLU A 87 -11.73 -9.92 7.97
N ALA A 88 -13.06 -9.93 7.97
CA ALA A 88 -13.87 -10.64 6.97
C ALA A 88 -14.29 -9.68 5.84
N ASN A 89 -13.58 -9.72 4.69
CA ASN A 89 -13.86 -8.85 3.55
C ASN A 89 -13.65 -9.54 2.18
N HIS A 90 -13.78 -8.81 1.06
CA HIS A 90 -13.69 -9.37 -0.30
C HIS A 90 -12.59 -8.71 -1.16
N VAL A 91 -11.62 -8.05 -0.51
CA VAL A 91 -10.61 -7.17 -1.14
C VAL A 91 -9.18 -7.46 -0.70
N ASP A 92 -8.97 -7.96 0.51
CA ASP A 92 -7.63 -8.09 1.09
C ASP A 92 -7.06 -9.52 0.97
N PRO A 93 -5.79 -9.67 0.54
CA PRO A 93 -5.07 -10.94 0.58
C PRO A 93 -4.65 -11.28 2.01
N CYS A 94 -4.11 -12.49 2.22
CA CYS A 94 -3.43 -12.80 3.47
C CYS A 94 -2.21 -11.90 3.65
N LEU A 95 -2.15 -11.21 4.79
CA LEU A 95 -1.07 -10.30 5.17
C LEU A 95 0.11 -11.09 5.75
N PRO A 96 1.37 -10.69 5.49
CA PRO A 96 2.53 -11.35 6.11
C PRO A 96 2.54 -11.10 7.61
N CYS A 97 2.87 -12.13 8.40
CA CYS A 97 3.06 -11.99 9.84
C CYS A 97 4.20 -11.02 10.18
N THR A 98 3.99 -10.18 11.18
CA THR A 98 5.03 -9.46 11.90
C THR A 98 6.01 -10.46 12.54
N VAL A 99 7.31 -10.14 12.48
CA VAL A 99 8.39 -10.92 13.10
C VAL A 99 9.11 -9.99 14.07
N CYS A 100 9.07 -10.31 15.37
CA CYS A 100 9.67 -9.48 16.41
C CYS A 100 11.20 -9.46 16.30
N GLU A 101 11.83 -8.30 16.55
CA GLU A 101 13.29 -8.14 16.54
C GLU A 101 13.97 -8.75 17.80
N ASP A 102 15.30 -8.93 17.77
CA ASP A 102 16.11 -9.34 18.95
C ASP A 102 15.99 -8.40 20.16
N THR A 103 15.49 -7.18 19.94
CA THR A 103 15.21 -6.16 20.96
C THR A 103 13.78 -6.23 21.50
N GLU A 104 12.97 -7.16 21.01
CA GLU A 104 11.55 -7.30 21.33
C GLU A 104 11.24 -8.70 21.87
N ARG A 105 10.08 -8.82 22.49
CA ARG A 105 9.52 -10.07 23.00
C ARG A 105 8.17 -10.33 22.36
N GLN A 106 8.04 -11.48 21.70
CA GLN A 106 6.75 -11.97 21.23
C GLN A 106 5.82 -12.26 22.43
N LEU A 107 4.71 -11.51 22.51
CA LEU A 107 3.63 -11.69 23.48
C LEU A 107 2.60 -12.71 22.99
N ARG A 108 2.24 -12.64 21.70
CA ARG A 108 1.34 -13.56 21.03
C ARG A 108 1.97 -14.01 19.71
N GLU A 109 1.83 -15.30 19.41
CA GLU A 109 2.26 -15.87 18.12
C GLU A 109 1.32 -15.46 16.99
N CYS A 110 1.88 -15.31 15.79
CA CYS A 110 1.07 -15.13 14.59
C CYS A 110 0.30 -16.42 14.29
N THR A 111 -0.93 -16.24 13.82
CA THR A 111 -1.87 -17.29 13.49
C THR A 111 -2.63 -16.85 12.25
N ARG A 112 -3.18 -17.79 11.46
CA ARG A 112 -3.93 -17.43 10.24
C ARG A 112 -5.06 -16.40 10.47
N TRP A 113 -5.59 -16.28 11.70
CA TRP A 113 -6.66 -15.35 12.08
C TRP A 113 -6.20 -14.05 12.76
N ALA A 114 -4.92 -13.89 13.11
CA ALA A 114 -4.39 -12.69 13.77
C ALA A 114 -2.85 -12.65 13.82
N ASP A 115 -2.27 -11.48 13.59
CA ASP A 115 -0.82 -11.23 13.56
C ASP A 115 -0.08 -11.60 14.85
N ALA A 116 1.26 -11.66 14.85
CA ALA A 116 2.06 -11.66 16.08
C ALA A 116 1.93 -10.33 16.82
N GLU A 117 2.14 -10.36 18.15
CA GLU A 117 2.24 -9.15 18.99
C GLU A 117 3.63 -9.10 19.63
N CYS A 118 4.32 -7.97 19.49
CA CYS A 118 5.69 -7.74 19.97
C CYS A 118 5.73 -6.63 21.04
N GLU A 119 6.60 -6.79 22.05
CA GLU A 119 6.83 -5.84 23.16
C GLU A 119 8.31 -5.45 23.22
N GLU A 120 8.65 -4.15 23.14
CA GLU A 120 10.04 -3.66 23.31
C GLU A 120 10.63 -4.16 24.65
N ILE A 121 11.74 -4.91 24.61
CA ILE A 121 12.45 -5.34 25.82
C ILE A 121 13.15 -4.11 26.43
N PRO A 122 12.89 -3.77 27.71
CA PRO A 122 13.56 -2.63 28.34
C PRO A 122 15.08 -2.78 28.27
N GLY A 123 15.77 -1.79 27.69
CA GLY A 123 17.20 -1.83 27.34
C GLY A 123 18.20 -2.07 28.48
N ARG A 124 17.70 -2.26 29.71
CA ARG A 124 18.46 -2.76 30.87
C ARG A 124 18.71 -4.27 30.82
N TRP A 125 17.99 -5.02 29.99
CA TRP A 125 18.08 -6.47 29.85
C TRP A 125 18.63 -6.94 28.48
N ILE A 126 18.81 -6.03 27.52
CA ILE A 126 19.45 -6.35 26.24
C ILE A 126 20.93 -6.65 26.49
N THR A 127 21.26 -7.92 26.65
CA THR A 127 22.65 -8.41 26.71
C THR A 127 23.27 -8.35 25.32
N ARG A 128 23.59 -7.12 24.88
CA ARG A 128 24.35 -6.89 23.64
C ARG A 128 25.66 -7.67 23.72
N SER A 129 25.76 -8.74 22.94
CA SER A 129 26.98 -9.49 22.73
C SER A 129 27.95 -8.67 21.88
N THR A 130 28.52 -7.62 22.47
CA THR A 130 29.66 -6.91 21.91
C THR A 130 30.77 -7.92 21.64
N PRO A 131 31.26 -8.07 20.40
CA PRO A 131 32.50 -8.76 20.15
C PRO A 131 33.57 -8.11 21.03
N SER A 132 34.31 -8.93 21.79
CA SER A 132 35.35 -8.39 22.67
C SER A 132 36.46 -7.79 21.82
N GLU A 133 36.55 -6.45 21.79
CA GLU A 133 37.73 -5.75 21.29
C GLU A 133 38.93 -6.09 22.19
N GLY A 134 39.62 -7.18 21.85
CA GLY A 134 40.86 -7.61 22.46
C GLY A 134 41.98 -6.65 22.09
N SER A 135 42.02 -5.51 22.77
CA SER A 135 43.11 -4.56 22.65
C SER A 135 44.38 -5.14 23.25
N ASP A 136 45.33 -5.48 22.40
CA ASP A 136 46.75 -5.45 22.75
C ASP A 136 47.55 -4.86 21.58
N SER A 137 48.56 -4.06 21.89
CA SER A 137 49.21 -3.17 20.92
C SER A 137 50.70 -3.42 20.84
N THR A 138 51.18 -3.99 19.73
CA THR A 138 52.62 -3.97 19.40
C THR A 138 52.84 -4.04 17.89
N ALA A 139 53.84 -3.32 17.40
CA ALA A 139 54.27 -3.24 16.00
C ALA A 139 55.78 -2.91 15.97
N PRO A 140 56.48 -2.91 14.81
CA PRO A 140 56.19 -3.51 13.50
C PRO A 140 57.35 -4.42 12.99
N SER A 141 57.24 -5.03 11.79
CA SER A 141 58.25 -5.05 10.68
C SER A 141 58.00 -6.17 9.64
N THR A 142 58.30 -5.89 8.36
CA THR A 142 58.71 -6.78 7.21
C THR A 142 58.08 -8.18 7.06
N GLU A 143 57.65 -8.63 5.87
CA GLU A 143 58.42 -8.69 4.60
C GLU A 143 57.53 -8.73 3.32
N GLU A 144 58.14 -8.58 2.14
CA GLU A 144 57.57 -8.79 0.77
C GLU A 144 57.89 -10.24 0.28
N PRO A 145 57.57 -10.70 -0.97
CA PRO A 145 56.81 -10.11 -2.10
C PRO A 145 55.54 -10.99 -2.39
N GLU A 146 54.92 -11.22 -3.57
CA GLU A 146 55.13 -10.95 -5.02
C GLU A 146 53.79 -10.68 -5.74
N LEU A 147 53.84 -10.16 -6.98
CA LEU A 147 52.73 -10.16 -7.95
C LEU A 147 53.28 -10.23 -9.39
N PRO A 148 52.75 -11.10 -10.27
CA PRO A 148 52.60 -10.73 -11.70
C PRO A 148 51.42 -11.40 -12.44
N PRO A 149 51.06 -10.97 -13.68
CA PRO A 149 51.21 -9.65 -14.31
C PRO A 149 49.91 -9.10 -14.95
N GLU A 150 49.99 -7.91 -15.55
CA GLU A 150 48.87 -7.12 -16.11
C GLU A 150 48.46 -7.48 -17.55
N GLN A 151 47.26 -7.02 -17.99
CA GLN A 151 46.89 -6.80 -19.41
C GLN A 151 45.96 -5.57 -19.61
N ASP A 152 46.57 -4.37 -19.55
CA ASP A 152 46.59 -3.33 -20.61
C ASP A 152 45.33 -2.69 -21.27
N LEU A 153 45.49 -1.43 -21.74
CA LEU A 153 44.71 -0.69 -22.79
C LEU A 153 43.23 -0.25 -22.51
N ILE A 154 42.72 0.98 -22.80
CA ILE A 154 43.19 2.30 -23.32
C ILE A 154 42.42 3.46 -22.60
N ALA A 155 42.99 4.68 -22.58
CA ALA A 155 42.43 5.89 -21.93
C ALA A 155 41.43 6.74 -22.77
N SER A 156 40.61 7.59 -22.11
CA SER A 156 40.44 9.05 -22.40
C SER A 156 39.39 9.73 -21.49
N THR A 157 39.79 10.58 -20.53
CA THR A 157 39.82 12.08 -20.53
C THR A 157 38.49 12.84 -20.27
N VAL A 158 38.53 13.71 -19.24
CA VAL A 158 37.67 14.89 -18.89
C VAL A 158 36.15 14.66 -18.65
N ALA A 159 35.47 15.37 -17.74
CA ALA A 159 35.87 16.49 -16.87
C ALA A 159 35.28 16.42 -15.45
N ASP A 160 36.12 16.79 -14.47
CA ASP A 160 35.87 17.71 -13.34
C ASP A 160 34.45 17.88 -12.73
N VAL A 161 34.32 17.55 -11.44
CA VAL A 161 34.11 18.53 -10.33
C VAL A 161 34.41 17.85 -8.97
N GLY A 162 34.92 18.63 -8.01
CA GLY A 162 35.58 18.14 -6.79
C GLY A 162 34.72 17.51 -5.68
N THR A 163 35.39 16.77 -4.80
CA THR A 163 34.87 16.00 -3.66
C THR A 163 34.43 16.84 -2.46
N THR A 164 33.38 16.39 -1.75
CA THR A 164 33.34 16.48 -0.27
C THR A 164 32.77 15.22 0.39
N VAL A 165 33.66 14.54 1.14
CA VAL A 165 33.48 14.02 2.51
C VAL A 165 32.28 13.09 2.83
N MET A 166 32.65 11.83 3.17
CA MET A 166 32.00 10.88 4.09
C MET A 166 30.47 10.92 4.25
N GLY A 167 29.79 9.91 3.71
CA GLY A 167 28.40 9.61 4.07
C GLY A 167 28.26 9.16 5.52
N SER A 168 27.82 10.05 6.40
CA SER A 168 27.44 9.71 7.78
C SER A 168 26.08 9.02 7.80
N SER A 169 26.03 7.76 8.21
CA SER A 169 24.80 7.01 8.40
C SER A 169 24.11 7.42 9.72
N GLN A 170 23.22 8.41 9.65
CA GLN A 170 22.31 8.74 10.75
C GLN A 170 20.89 8.20 10.47
N PRO A 171 20.24 7.52 11.42
CA PRO A 171 18.85 7.12 11.27
C PRO A 171 17.93 8.35 11.32
N VAL A 172 16.98 8.44 10.39
CA VAL A 172 15.91 9.45 10.42
C VAL A 172 14.87 9.02 11.46
N VAL A 173 15.13 9.35 12.72
CA VAL A 173 14.22 9.07 13.84
C VAL A 173 13.08 10.10 13.82
N THR A 174 11.96 9.76 13.18
CA THR A 174 10.77 10.63 13.02
C THR A 174 9.95 10.80 14.33
N ARG A 175 10.60 10.81 15.50
CA ARG A 175 9.99 11.03 16.82
C ARG A 175 9.69 12.53 17.05
N GLY A 176 8.75 13.09 16.28
CA GLY A 176 8.31 14.48 16.44
C GLY A 176 7.10 14.94 15.61
N THR A 177 6.59 14.12 14.68
CA THR A 177 5.42 14.49 13.85
C THR A 177 4.08 14.17 14.53
N ALA A 178 4.01 13.12 15.35
CA ALA A 178 2.76 12.68 15.99
C ALA A 178 2.23 13.70 17.03
N ASP A 179 3.09 14.17 17.95
CA ASP A 179 2.70 15.09 19.04
C ASP A 179 2.18 16.43 18.52
N ASN A 180 2.63 16.84 17.33
CA ASN A 180 2.24 18.08 16.67
C ASN A 180 1.02 17.93 15.73
N LEU A 181 0.60 16.70 15.41
CA LEU A 181 -0.47 16.44 14.45
C LEU A 181 -1.82 16.99 14.95
N ILE A 182 -2.16 16.71 16.21
CA ILE A 182 -3.43 17.12 16.84
C ILE A 182 -3.57 18.66 16.91
N PRO A 183 -2.63 19.44 17.48
CA PRO A 183 -2.76 20.89 17.52
C PRO A 183 -2.77 21.54 16.13
N VAL A 184 -2.02 21.01 15.15
CA VAL A 184 -2.09 21.46 13.76
C VAL A 184 -3.49 21.24 13.20
N TYR A 185 -4.06 20.05 13.34
CA TYR A 185 -5.41 19.73 12.84
C TYR A 185 -6.48 20.62 13.47
N CYS A 186 -6.44 20.84 14.79
CA CYS A 186 -7.36 21.74 15.48
C CYS A 186 -7.24 23.19 14.99
N SER A 187 -6.04 23.69 14.70
CA SER A 187 -5.84 25.05 14.19
C SER A 187 -6.39 25.24 12.78
N ILE A 188 -6.24 24.22 11.91
CA ILE A 188 -6.78 24.21 10.54
C ILE A 188 -8.31 24.17 10.58
N LEU A 189 -8.91 23.30 11.40
CA LEU A 189 -10.37 23.23 11.56
C LEU A 189 -10.94 24.56 12.06
N ALA A 190 -10.30 25.20 13.05
CA ALA A 190 -10.73 26.50 13.55
C ALA A 190 -10.69 27.58 12.45
N ALA A 191 -9.64 27.62 11.63
CA ALA A 191 -9.53 28.55 10.50
C ALA A 191 -10.62 28.31 9.44
N VAL A 192 -10.93 27.05 9.11
CA VAL A 192 -12.02 26.69 8.17
C VAL A 192 -13.39 27.12 8.70
N VAL A 193 -13.68 26.88 9.99
CA VAL A 193 -14.94 27.29 10.63
C VAL A 193 -15.09 28.82 10.63
N VAL A 194 -14.04 29.56 11.00
CA VAL A 194 -14.07 31.04 10.96
C VAL A 194 -14.25 31.55 9.52
N GLY A 195 -13.57 30.94 8.55
CA GLY A 195 -13.73 31.26 7.12
C GLY A 195 -15.16 31.03 6.61
N LEU A 196 -15.80 29.93 6.98
CA LEU A 196 -17.20 29.63 6.64
C LEU A 196 -18.18 30.62 7.29
N VAL A 197 -17.99 30.95 8.57
CA VAL A 197 -18.83 31.93 9.27
C VAL A 197 -18.68 33.32 8.63
N ALA A 198 -17.46 33.73 8.30
CA ALA A 198 -17.21 34.99 7.58
C ALA A 198 -17.85 34.99 6.18
N TYR A 199 -17.71 33.89 5.42
CA TYR A 199 -18.34 33.75 4.10
C TYR A 199 -19.87 33.87 4.17
N ILE A 200 -20.52 33.25 5.16
CA ILE A 200 -21.97 33.34 5.37
C ILE A 200 -22.39 34.75 5.80
N ALA A 201 -21.56 35.46 6.57
CA ALA A 201 -21.83 36.83 7.01
C ALA A 201 -21.65 37.87 5.89
N PHE A 202 -20.66 37.72 5.02
CA PHE A 202 -20.35 38.68 3.94
C PHE A 202 -21.06 38.37 2.61
N LYS A 203 -21.64 37.19 2.44
CA LYS A 203 -22.44 36.81 1.25
C LYS A 203 -23.94 36.98 1.50
N ARG A 204 -24.33 38.09 2.12
CA ARG A 204 -25.72 38.41 2.52
C ARG A 204 -26.08 39.85 2.21
#